data_AF-M1AIU4-F1
#
_entry.id   AF-M1AIU4-F1
#
_cell.length_a   1.000
_cell.length_b   1.000
_cell.length_c   1.000
_cell.angle_alpha   90.00
_cell.angle_beta   90.00
_cell.angle_gamma   90.00
#
_symmetry.space_group_name_H-M   'P 1'
#
loop_
_entity.id
_entity.type
_entity.pdbx_description
1 polymer ?
#
loop_
_entity_poly.entity_id
_entity_poly.type
_entity_poly.pdbx_seq_one_letter_code
_entity_poly.pdbx_strand_id
1 'polypeptide(L)'
;MSNNHLPLSSAFAKLPDHLLIEIFIRLPISDWGTLSCVNKQWAHLFRQDLLWNAALLTTFPLAAPPHLNRNTWPGPIPQGLTKRRYTALYVSKHIFSLGENLDDEIVGHVYLFLKEQLEISKMPPLSGVLHGTIIDQFIACDKSRDMAHELASIIWLAVVDNLEENEQTFNLLKRLASEGDVSKIGEPSIPCCAYYCVFPVLMALL
;
A
#
# COMPACT_ATOMS: atom_id res chain seq x y z
N MET A 1 -13.83 -29.41 41.97
CA MET A 1 -13.24 -29.51 40.62
C MET A 1 -12.71 -28.12 40.27
N SER A 2 -11.39 -27.93 40.31
CA SER A 2 -10.74 -26.64 40.07
C SER A 2 -10.56 -26.43 38.57
N ASN A 3 -11.28 -25.48 37.98
CA ASN A 3 -11.07 -25.08 36.59
C ASN A 3 -9.78 -24.25 36.51
N ASN A 4 -8.71 -24.89 36.03
CA ASN A 4 -7.45 -24.24 35.70
C ASN A 4 -7.61 -23.41 34.42
N HIS A 5 -8.19 -22.21 34.51
CA HIS A 5 -7.95 -21.18 33.51
C HIS A 5 -6.58 -20.57 33.77
N LEU A 6 -5.53 -21.25 33.29
CA LEU A 6 -4.27 -20.55 33.00
C LEU A 6 -4.61 -19.40 32.05
N PRO A 7 -4.29 -18.14 32.39
CA PRO A 7 -4.57 -17.04 31.49
C PRO A 7 -3.78 -17.33 30.20
N LEU A 8 -4.47 -17.43 29.08
CA LEU A 8 -3.91 -17.80 27.77
C LEU A 8 -2.65 -16.97 27.44
N SER A 9 -2.61 -15.71 27.90
CA SER A 9 -1.47 -14.80 27.87
C SER A 9 -0.16 -15.37 28.47
N SER A 10 -0.23 -16.23 29.49
CA SER A 10 0.93 -16.84 30.16
C SER A 10 1.53 -18.02 29.38
N ALA A 11 0.75 -18.68 28.51
CA ALA A 11 1.24 -19.79 27.70
C ALA A 11 2.07 -19.28 26.52
N PHE A 12 1.60 -18.23 25.83
CA PHE A 12 2.33 -17.65 24.70
C PHE A 12 3.58 -16.86 25.12
N ALA A 13 3.60 -16.28 26.32
CA ALA A 13 4.77 -15.56 26.82
C ALA A 13 6.02 -16.42 27.01
N LYS A 14 5.88 -17.76 26.99
CA LYS A 14 6.98 -18.72 27.14
C LYS A 14 7.49 -19.29 25.82
N LEU A 15 6.82 -18.98 24.70
CA LEU A 15 7.22 -19.51 23.40
C LEU A 15 8.44 -18.75 22.87
N PRO A 16 9.40 -19.44 22.24
CA PRO A 16 10.45 -18.82 21.45
C PRO A 16 9.89 -17.96 20.30
N ASP A 17 10.61 -16.89 19.98
CA ASP A 17 10.21 -15.92 18.95
C ASP A 17 9.91 -16.53 17.58
N HIS A 18 10.67 -17.54 17.16
CA HIS A 18 10.44 -18.20 15.86
C HIS A 18 9.09 -18.94 15.81
N LEU A 19 8.65 -19.55 16.92
CA LEU A 19 7.34 -20.20 16.99
C LEU A 19 6.21 -19.15 17.04
N LEU A 20 6.43 -18.03 17.74
CA LEU A 20 5.48 -16.92 17.74
C LEU A 20 5.31 -16.35 16.33
N ILE A 21 6.40 -16.13 15.60
CA ILE A 21 6.37 -15.70 14.20
C ILE A 21 5.58 -16.70 13.35
N GLU A 22 5.88 -17.99 13.44
CA GLU A 22 5.18 -19.02 12.67
C GLU A 22 3.67 -19.05 12.95
N ILE A 23 3.28 -18.84 14.21
CA ILE A 23 1.87 -18.72 14.59
C ILE A 23 1.26 -17.46 13.98
N PHE A 24 1.91 -16.30 14.13
CA PHE A 24 1.37 -15.02 13.66
C PHE A 24 1.19 -14.98 12.15
N ILE A 25 2.15 -15.50 11.36
CA ILE A 25 2.04 -15.48 9.89
C ILE A 25 0.90 -16.35 9.35
N ARG A 26 0.35 -17.26 10.16
CA ARG A 26 -0.82 -18.09 9.81
C ARG A 26 -2.15 -17.41 10.16
N LEU A 27 -2.13 -16.31 10.90
CA LEU A 27 -3.32 -15.54 11.25
C LEU A 27 -3.65 -14.50 10.17
N PRO A 28 -4.92 -14.12 10.00
CA PRO A 28 -5.31 -13.07 9.07
C PRO A 28 -4.56 -11.75 9.34
N ILE A 29 -4.10 -11.07 8.28
CA ILE A 29 -3.36 -9.80 8.43
C ILE A 29 -4.17 -8.71 9.14
N SER A 30 -5.50 -8.75 9.05
CA SER A 30 -6.40 -7.84 9.77
C SER A 30 -6.13 -7.82 11.28
N ASP A 31 -5.68 -8.95 11.83
CA ASP A 31 -5.48 -9.13 13.26
C ASP A 31 -4.07 -8.68 13.70
N TRP A 32 -3.16 -8.46 12.75
CA TRP A 32 -1.74 -8.19 13.05
C TRP A 32 -1.54 -6.85 13.75
N GLY A 33 -2.39 -5.86 13.47
CA GLY A 33 -2.41 -4.60 14.21
C GLY A 33 -2.66 -4.85 15.70
N THR A 34 -3.72 -5.59 16.02
CA THR A 34 -4.07 -5.96 17.40
C THR A 34 -3.00 -6.81 18.06
N LEU A 35 -2.47 -7.82 17.36
CA LEU A 35 -1.38 -8.68 17.86
C LEU A 35 -0.13 -7.86 18.22
N SER A 36 0.23 -6.89 17.37
CA SER A 36 1.39 -6.03 17.61
C SER A 36 1.27 -5.17 18.87
N CYS A 37 0.05 -4.98 19.40
CA CYS A 37 -0.22 -4.18 20.59
C CYS A 37 -0.34 -4.99 21.90
N VAL A 38 -0.32 -6.33 21.85
CA VAL A 38 -0.57 -7.18 23.03
C VAL A 38 0.50 -7.01 24.12
N ASN A 39 1.78 -7.02 23.74
CA ASN A 39 2.89 -6.78 24.65
C ASN A 39 4.14 -6.31 23.90
N LYS A 40 5.17 -5.89 24.64
CA LYS A 40 6.41 -5.35 24.09
C LYS A 40 7.19 -6.35 23.22
N GLN A 41 7.19 -7.64 23.57
CA GLN A 41 7.87 -8.69 22.80
C GLN A 41 7.22 -8.82 21.42
N TRP A 42 5.89 -8.89 21.37
CA TRP A 42 5.16 -9.04 20.12
C TRP A 42 5.31 -7.80 19.25
N ALA A 43 5.18 -6.61 19.84
CA ALA A 43 5.47 -5.35 19.16
C ALA A 43 6.87 -5.31 18.54
N HIS A 44 7.87 -5.89 19.23
CA HIS A 44 9.23 -6.00 18.72
C HIS A 44 9.32 -6.93 17.51
N LEU A 45 8.67 -8.10 17.56
CA LEU A 45 8.64 -9.05 16.43
C LEU A 45 8.05 -8.44 15.16
N PHE A 46 6.95 -7.68 15.27
CA PHE A 46 6.33 -6.98 14.12
C PHE A 46 7.19 -5.84 13.54
N ARG A 47 8.25 -5.42 14.22
CA ARG A 47 9.23 -4.44 13.71
C ARG A 47 10.44 -5.10 13.05
N GLN A 48 10.63 -6.41 13.21
CA GLN A 48 11.78 -7.12 12.66
C GLN A 48 11.52 -7.56 11.22
N ASP A 49 12.56 -7.44 10.37
CA ASP A 49 12.53 -7.95 8.98
C ASP A 49 12.29 -9.47 8.93
N LEU A 50 12.68 -10.23 9.97
CA LEU A 50 12.51 -11.69 10.02
C LEU A 50 11.04 -12.10 9.88
N LEU A 51 10.13 -11.45 10.62
CA LEU A 51 8.69 -11.75 10.57
C LEU A 51 8.14 -11.47 9.17
N TRP A 52 8.45 -10.30 8.60
CA TRP A 52 7.95 -9.92 7.28
C TRP A 52 8.56 -10.75 6.15
N ASN A 53 9.81 -11.20 6.29
CA ASN A 53 10.44 -12.10 5.31
C ASN A 53 9.77 -13.48 5.37
N ALA A 54 9.52 -14.01 6.57
CA ALA A 54 8.81 -15.28 6.74
C ALA A 54 7.38 -15.19 6.16
N ALA A 55 6.67 -14.09 6.41
CA ALA A 55 5.36 -13.82 5.84
C ALA A 55 5.39 -13.77 4.30
N LEU A 56 6.36 -13.05 3.73
CA LEU A 56 6.56 -12.92 2.28
C LEU A 56 6.78 -14.29 1.63
N LEU A 57 7.71 -15.08 2.18
CA LEU A 57 8.03 -16.42 1.67
C LEU A 57 6.84 -17.39 1.78
N THR A 58 6.00 -17.21 2.80
CA THR A 58 4.84 -18.07 3.03
C THR A 58 3.66 -17.69 2.13
N THR A 59 3.44 -16.39 1.91
CA THR A 59 2.24 -15.87 1.22
C THR A 59 2.46 -15.65 -0.27
N PHE A 60 3.69 -15.28 -0.66
CA PHE A 60 4.08 -14.92 -2.03
C PHE A 60 5.41 -15.60 -2.41
N PRO A 61 5.47 -16.94 -2.45
CA PRO A 61 6.71 -17.67 -2.68
C PRO A 61 7.35 -17.33 -4.03
N LEU A 62 6.56 -16.96 -5.04
CA LEU A 62 7.01 -16.59 -6.38
C LEU A 62 7.59 -15.18 -6.48
N ALA A 63 7.21 -14.28 -5.56
CA ALA A 63 7.68 -12.89 -5.49
C ALA A 63 8.92 -12.71 -4.58
N ALA A 64 9.37 -13.80 -3.97
CA ALA A 64 10.58 -13.86 -3.18
C ALA A 64 11.85 -14.41 -3.90
N PRO A 65 12.14 -14.15 -5.20
CA PRO A 65 13.42 -14.53 -5.77
C PRO A 65 14.59 -13.88 -5.00
N PRO A 66 15.57 -14.66 -4.52
CA PRO A 66 16.77 -14.14 -3.84
C PRO A 66 17.72 -13.35 -4.74
N HIS A 67 17.41 -13.22 -6.03
CA HIS A 67 18.34 -12.80 -7.09
C HIS A 67 18.00 -11.44 -7.70
N LEU A 68 16.85 -10.86 -7.37
CA LEU A 68 16.59 -9.46 -7.73
C LEU A 68 17.26 -8.59 -6.67
N ASN A 69 18.37 -7.97 -7.06
CA ASN A 69 19.10 -7.04 -6.22
C ASN A 69 18.09 -6.07 -5.56
N ARG A 70 18.03 -6.05 -4.23
CA ARG A 70 17.19 -5.18 -3.37
C ARG A 70 17.35 -3.67 -3.67
N ASN A 71 18.27 -3.33 -4.58
CA ASN A 71 18.81 -2.01 -4.84
C ASN A 71 18.54 -1.52 -6.29
N THR A 72 17.73 -2.23 -7.09
CA THR A 72 17.62 -1.95 -8.53
C THR A 72 16.18 -1.95 -9.02
N TRP A 73 15.27 -1.38 -8.22
CA TRP A 73 13.97 -0.95 -8.72
C TRP A 73 14.15 0.34 -9.53
N PRO A 74 13.87 0.38 -10.83
CA PRO A 74 14.02 1.60 -11.63
C PRO A 74 12.91 2.60 -11.30
N GLY A 75 13.15 3.89 -11.53
CA GLY A 75 12.13 4.94 -11.35
C GLY A 75 12.11 5.64 -9.99
N PRO A 76 11.19 6.60 -9.79
CA PRO A 76 11.19 7.51 -8.64
C PRO A 76 10.63 6.92 -7.33
N ILE A 77 9.89 5.82 -7.37
CA ILE A 77 9.22 5.21 -6.21
C ILE A 77 10.06 4.03 -5.70
N PRO A 78 10.58 4.08 -4.47
CA PRO A 78 11.43 3.03 -3.93
C PRO A 78 10.62 1.79 -3.51
N GLN A 79 11.19 0.61 -3.79
CA GLN A 79 10.67 -0.69 -3.35
C GLN A 79 10.66 -0.86 -1.82
N GLY A 80 11.58 -0.17 -1.12
CA GLY A 80 11.63 -0.16 0.34
C GLY A 80 12.01 -1.49 0.98
N LEU A 81 11.74 -1.62 2.29
CA LEU A 81 12.08 -2.80 3.09
C LEU A 81 11.04 -3.92 2.95
N THR A 82 11.34 -5.09 3.49
CA THR A 82 10.51 -6.30 3.35
C THR A 82 9.06 -6.07 3.78
N LYS A 83 8.81 -5.32 4.86
CA LYS A 83 7.45 -4.96 5.27
C LYS A 83 6.69 -4.22 4.17
N ARG A 84 7.33 -3.25 3.50
CA ARG A 84 6.71 -2.50 2.40
C ARG A 84 6.40 -3.42 1.23
N ARG A 85 7.33 -4.28 0.86
CA ARG A 85 7.15 -5.29 -0.22
C ARG A 85 5.98 -6.23 0.06
N TYR A 86 5.92 -6.80 1.27
CA TYR A 86 4.80 -7.63 1.68
C TYR A 86 3.47 -6.88 1.55
N THR A 87 3.41 -5.64 2.05
CA THR A 87 2.20 -4.82 2.00
C THR A 87 1.81 -4.50 0.55
N ALA A 88 2.78 -4.21 -0.32
CA ALA A 88 2.55 -3.94 -1.73
C ALA A 88 1.95 -5.16 -2.43
N LEU A 89 2.55 -6.35 -2.28
CA LEU A 89 2.02 -7.59 -2.86
C LEU A 89 0.63 -7.93 -2.30
N TYR A 90 0.41 -7.72 -1.01
CA TYR A 90 -0.91 -7.89 -0.40
C TYR A 90 -1.96 -6.97 -1.05
N VAL A 91 -1.65 -5.69 -1.21
CA VAL A 91 -2.52 -4.74 -1.90
C VAL A 91 -2.76 -5.15 -3.35
N SER A 92 -1.71 -5.51 -4.11
CA SER A 92 -1.84 -5.94 -5.51
C SER A 92 -2.80 -7.12 -5.66
N LYS A 93 -2.68 -8.12 -4.79
CA LYS A 93 -3.52 -9.31 -4.79
C LYS A 93 -4.96 -9.02 -4.35
N HIS A 94 -5.14 -8.22 -3.30
CA HIS A 94 -6.44 -8.08 -2.63
C HIS A 94 -7.27 -6.88 -3.10
N ILE A 95 -6.65 -5.81 -3.56
CA ILE A 95 -7.36 -4.61 -4.07
C ILE A 95 -7.53 -4.71 -5.59
N PHE A 96 -6.49 -5.13 -6.31
CA PHE A 96 -6.50 -5.13 -7.78
C PHE A 96 -6.78 -6.51 -8.38
N SER A 97 -6.94 -7.55 -7.56
CA SER A 97 -7.10 -8.94 -8.01
C SER A 97 -6.00 -9.40 -8.99
N LEU A 98 -4.81 -8.81 -8.87
CA LEU A 98 -3.65 -9.14 -9.68
C LEU A 98 -2.95 -10.40 -9.14
N GLY A 99 -2.14 -11.03 -9.98
CA GLY A 99 -1.47 -12.29 -9.67
C GLY A 99 -0.29 -12.14 -8.71
N GLU A 100 0.56 -13.18 -8.66
CA GLU A 100 1.80 -13.21 -7.86
C GLU A 100 3.05 -12.89 -8.69
N ASN A 101 2.87 -12.30 -9.87
CA ASN A 101 3.98 -11.96 -10.75
C ASN A 101 4.67 -10.68 -10.26
N LEU A 102 5.98 -10.56 -10.51
CA LEU A 102 6.78 -9.39 -10.14
C LEU A 102 6.20 -8.07 -10.72
N ASP A 103 5.58 -8.17 -11.89
CA ASP A 103 4.87 -7.12 -12.61
C ASP A 103 3.69 -6.52 -11.83
N ASP A 104 3.18 -7.25 -10.84
CA ASP A 104 2.06 -6.84 -10.00
C ASP A 104 2.56 -6.12 -8.72
N GLU A 105 3.80 -6.37 -8.27
CA GLU A 105 4.39 -5.75 -7.06
C GLU A 105 4.45 -4.21 -7.21
N ILE A 106 4.74 -3.71 -8.42
CA ILE A 106 4.80 -2.27 -8.67
C ILE A 106 3.47 -1.57 -8.43
N VAL A 107 2.35 -2.19 -8.81
CA VAL A 107 1.02 -1.61 -8.63
C VAL A 107 0.76 -1.32 -7.16
N GLY A 108 1.09 -2.28 -6.30
CA GLY A 108 1.01 -2.13 -4.85
C GLY A 108 1.94 -1.05 -4.29
N HIS A 109 3.17 -0.95 -4.80
CA HIS A 109 4.10 0.11 -4.38
C HIS A 109 3.63 1.51 -4.77
N VAL A 110 3.08 1.65 -5.97
CA VAL A 110 2.51 2.91 -6.47
C VAL A 110 1.28 3.29 -5.65
N TYR A 111 0.39 2.33 -5.37
CA TYR A 111 -0.76 2.55 -4.48
C TYR A 111 -0.32 3.04 -3.10
N LEU A 112 0.64 2.36 -2.46
CA LEU A 112 1.12 2.74 -1.13
C LEU A 112 1.78 4.12 -1.16
N PHE A 113 2.59 4.41 -2.18
CA PHE A 113 3.20 5.73 -2.36
C PHE A 113 2.13 6.83 -2.44
N LEU A 114 1.14 6.65 -3.32
CA LEU A 114 0.10 7.66 -3.51
C LEU A 114 -0.72 7.84 -2.22
N LYS A 115 -1.14 6.75 -1.58
CA LYS A 115 -1.86 6.78 -0.31
C LYS A 115 -1.07 7.51 0.78
N GLU A 116 0.23 7.22 0.93
CA GLU A 116 1.12 7.90 1.87
C GLU A 116 1.24 9.40 1.58
N GLN A 117 1.35 9.80 0.31
CA GLN A 117 1.40 11.22 -0.05
C GLN A 117 0.11 11.94 0.35
N LEU A 118 -1.04 11.29 0.20
CA LEU A 118 -2.35 11.89 0.49
C LEU A 118 -2.70 11.89 1.99
N GLU A 119 -2.37 10.85 2.74
CA GLU A 119 -2.75 10.71 4.16
C GLU A 119 -1.73 11.33 5.13
N ILE A 120 -0.42 11.21 4.84
CA ILE A 120 0.62 11.61 5.80
C ILE A 120 1.05 13.06 5.58
N SER A 121 0.99 13.55 4.34
CA SER A 121 1.40 14.92 4.06
C SER A 121 0.32 15.91 4.47
N LYS A 122 0.63 16.83 5.39
CA LYS A 122 -0.23 17.98 5.71
C LYS A 122 -0.48 18.88 4.49
N MET A 123 0.40 18.81 3.50
CA MET A 123 0.29 19.54 2.24
C MET A 123 0.83 18.65 1.12
N PRO A 124 0.01 17.72 0.58
CA PRO A 124 0.48 16.84 -0.49
C PRO A 124 0.94 17.65 -1.70
N PRO A 125 1.88 17.12 -2.51
CA PRO A 125 2.19 17.68 -3.82
C PRO A 125 0.93 17.83 -4.67
N LEU A 126 0.99 18.70 -5.69
CA LEU A 126 -0.11 18.85 -6.63
C LEU A 126 -0.43 17.51 -7.30
N SER A 127 -1.72 17.27 -7.55
CA SER A 127 -2.22 16.05 -8.18
C SER A 127 -1.50 15.73 -9.51
N GLY A 128 -1.20 16.75 -10.32
CA GLY A 128 -0.45 16.58 -11.57
C GLY A 128 0.98 16.08 -11.37
N VAL A 129 1.66 16.50 -10.29
CA VAL A 129 3.02 16.02 -9.96
C VAL A 129 2.96 14.57 -9.50
N LEU A 130 1.98 14.23 -8.66
CA LEU A 130 1.77 12.86 -8.21
C LEU A 130 1.43 11.94 -9.39
N HIS A 131 0.51 12.35 -10.26
CA HIS A 131 0.14 11.59 -11.45
C HIS A 131 1.34 11.41 -12.39
N GLY A 132 2.10 12.46 -12.69
CA GLY A 132 3.33 12.36 -13.50
C GLY A 132 4.34 11.38 -12.90
N THR A 133 4.58 11.46 -11.58
CA THR A 133 5.49 10.54 -10.86
C THR A 133 5.07 9.07 -11.01
N ILE A 134 3.77 8.80 -10.96
CA ILE A 134 3.21 7.45 -11.13
C ILE A 134 3.43 6.95 -12.56
N ILE A 135 3.18 7.79 -13.56
CA ILE A 135 3.39 7.45 -14.97
C ILE A 135 4.87 7.15 -15.23
N ASP A 136 5.76 8.03 -14.77
CA ASP A 136 7.20 7.86 -14.90
C ASP A 136 7.68 6.56 -14.25
N GLN A 137 7.07 6.18 -13.11
CA GLN A 137 7.36 4.92 -12.44
C GLN A 137 6.99 3.70 -13.29
N PHE A 138 5.80 3.67 -13.90
CA PHE A 138 5.40 2.54 -14.73
C PHE A 138 6.23 2.45 -16.02
N ILE A 139 6.53 3.60 -16.64
CA ILE A 139 7.39 3.64 -17.83
C ILE A 139 8.81 3.15 -17.51
N ALA A 140 9.37 3.56 -16.36
CA ALA A 140 10.68 3.08 -15.91
C ALA A 140 10.72 1.57 -15.65
N CYS A 141 9.55 0.95 -15.41
CA CYS A 141 9.37 -0.49 -15.25
C CYS A 141 8.87 -1.18 -16.53
N ASP A 142 9.20 -0.61 -17.69
CA ASP A 142 8.94 -1.16 -19.03
C ASP A 142 7.44 -1.34 -19.37
N LYS A 143 6.53 -0.62 -18.69
CA LYS A 143 5.12 -0.57 -19.11
C LYS A 143 4.95 0.42 -20.26
N SER A 144 4.07 0.09 -21.21
CA SER A 144 3.71 1.03 -22.28
C SER A 144 3.07 2.29 -21.71
N ARG A 145 3.13 3.40 -22.45
CA ARG A 145 2.51 4.66 -22.03
C ARG A 145 1.01 4.50 -21.76
N ASP A 146 0.30 3.80 -22.64
CA ASP A 146 -1.15 3.59 -22.49
C ASP A 146 -1.46 2.78 -21.23
N MET A 147 -0.71 1.69 -20.99
CA MET A 147 -0.84 0.87 -19.78
C MET A 147 -0.50 1.68 -18.52
N ALA A 148 0.54 2.52 -18.56
CA ALA A 148 0.91 3.38 -17.45
C ALA A 148 -0.24 4.34 -17.08
N HIS A 149 -0.88 4.96 -18.07
CA HIS A 149 -2.04 5.84 -17.85
C HIS A 149 -3.27 5.08 -17.32
N GLU A 150 -3.53 3.88 -17.82
CA GLU A 150 -4.61 3.02 -17.35
C GLU A 150 -4.40 2.61 -15.88
N LEU A 151 -3.22 2.06 -15.56
CA LEU A 151 -2.86 1.66 -14.20
C LEU A 151 -2.87 2.84 -13.23
N ALA A 152 -2.35 4.00 -13.65
CA ALA A 152 -2.40 5.21 -12.83
C ALA A 152 -3.84 5.59 -12.47
N SER A 153 -4.76 5.54 -13.44
CA SER A 153 -6.17 5.88 -13.25
C SER A 153 -6.85 4.91 -12.27
N ILE A 154 -6.62 3.62 -12.45
CA ILE A 154 -7.14 2.55 -11.58
C ILE A 154 -6.61 2.73 -10.14
N ILE A 155 -5.33 3.06 -9.97
CA ILE A 155 -4.72 3.26 -8.66
C ILE A 155 -5.25 4.52 -7.98
N TRP A 156 -5.45 5.62 -8.73
CA TRP A 156 -6.04 6.83 -8.17
C TRP A 156 -7.43 6.57 -7.59
N LEU A 157 -8.28 5.87 -8.32
CA LEU A 157 -9.61 5.46 -7.84
C LEU A 157 -9.50 4.60 -6.59
N ALA A 158 -8.69 3.54 -6.65
CA ALA A 158 -8.51 2.64 -5.52
C ALA A 158 -7.98 3.35 -4.27
N VAL A 159 -7.04 4.29 -4.41
CA VAL A 159 -6.53 5.06 -3.26
C VAL A 159 -7.62 5.93 -2.68
N VAL A 160 -8.33 6.70 -3.51
CA VAL A 160 -9.41 7.59 -3.05
C VAL A 160 -10.50 6.81 -2.30
N ASP A 161 -10.92 5.66 -2.84
CA ASP A 161 -11.93 4.79 -2.22
C ASP A 161 -11.48 4.17 -0.88
N ASN A 162 -10.16 4.17 -0.61
CA ASN A 162 -9.57 3.56 0.58
C ASN A 162 -8.87 4.58 1.50
N LEU A 163 -9.11 5.89 1.32
CA LEU A 163 -8.68 6.91 2.28
C LEU A 163 -9.52 6.82 3.56
N GLU A 164 -8.95 7.22 4.69
CA GLU A 164 -9.70 7.29 5.95
C GLU A 164 -10.86 8.29 5.86
N GLU A 165 -12.04 7.92 6.38
CA GLU A 165 -13.20 8.81 6.44
C GLU A 165 -13.07 9.82 7.58
N ASN A 166 -12.37 10.94 7.31
CA ASN A 166 -12.17 12.00 8.30
C ASN A 166 -12.17 13.40 7.64
N GLU A 167 -12.16 14.46 8.46
CA GLU A 167 -12.19 15.85 7.99
C GLU A 167 -10.97 16.21 7.12
N GLN A 168 -9.81 15.59 7.38
CA GLN A 168 -8.61 15.84 6.58
C GLN A 168 -8.79 15.31 5.16
N THR A 169 -9.34 14.10 5.02
CA THR A 169 -9.69 13.52 3.73
C THR A 169 -10.71 14.38 2.98
N PHE A 170 -11.74 14.88 3.68
CA PHE A 170 -12.71 15.79 3.04
C PHE A 170 -12.04 17.06 2.48
N ASN A 171 -11.18 17.70 3.28
CA ASN A 171 -10.44 18.90 2.85
C ASN A 171 -9.46 18.61 1.69
N LEU A 172 -8.83 17.44 1.71
CA LEU A 172 -7.98 16.95 0.62
C LEU A 172 -8.78 16.80 -0.67
N LEU A 173 -9.91 16.09 -0.63
CA LEU A 173 -10.75 15.87 -1.82
C LEU A 173 -11.27 17.18 -2.39
N LYS A 174 -11.68 18.12 -1.53
CA LYS A 174 -12.06 19.48 -1.94
C LYS A 174 -10.91 20.20 -2.67
N ARG A 175 -9.69 20.09 -2.15
CA ARG A 175 -8.51 20.68 -2.78
C ARG A 175 -8.24 20.03 -4.15
N LEU A 176 -8.21 18.70 -4.22
CA LEU A 176 -7.98 17.96 -5.48
C LEU A 176 -9.00 18.35 -6.56
N ALA A 177 -10.27 18.50 -6.19
CA ALA A 177 -11.32 18.98 -7.09
C ALA A 177 -11.04 20.39 -7.62
N SER A 178 -10.58 21.30 -6.74
CA SER A 178 -10.26 22.68 -7.13
C SER A 178 -9.02 22.80 -8.02
N GLU A 179 -8.09 21.85 -7.96
CA GLU A 179 -6.87 21.87 -8.79
C GLU A 179 -7.18 21.73 -10.28
N GLY A 180 -8.18 20.94 -10.67
CA GLY A 180 -8.52 20.76 -12.08
C GLY A 180 -9.40 21.85 -12.69
N ASP A 181 -10.00 22.73 -11.88
CA ASP A 181 -10.67 23.94 -12.40
C ASP A 181 -9.67 24.96 -12.95
N VAL A 182 -8.41 24.93 -12.49
CA VAL A 182 -7.34 25.87 -12.90
C VAL A 182 -6.67 25.45 -14.21
N SER A 183 -6.68 24.17 -14.59
CA SER A 183 -6.00 23.66 -15.78
C SER A 183 -6.71 23.93 -17.12
N LYS A 184 -7.75 24.78 -17.16
CA LYS A 184 -8.47 25.14 -18.40
C LYS A 184 -7.75 26.17 -19.30
N ILE A 185 -6.47 26.48 -19.06
CA ILE A 185 -5.69 27.37 -19.92
C ILE A 185 -4.61 26.54 -20.65
N GLY A 186 -5.03 25.93 -21.76
CA GLY A 186 -4.17 25.70 -22.93
C GLY A 186 -3.15 24.58 -22.90
N GLU A 187 -3.53 23.32 -22.65
CA GLU A 187 -2.84 22.13 -23.20
C GLU A 187 -3.70 20.86 -22.99
N PRO A 188 -3.94 20.00 -24.00
CA PRO A 188 -5.04 19.03 -23.97
C PRO A 188 -4.69 17.62 -23.45
N SER A 189 -3.68 17.42 -22.59
CA SER A 189 -3.19 16.03 -22.41
C SER A 189 -2.88 15.49 -21.01
N ILE A 190 -3.00 16.21 -19.89
CA ILE A 190 -2.46 15.67 -18.61
C ILE A 190 -3.35 15.78 -17.35
N PRO A 191 -4.22 16.79 -17.12
CA PRO A 191 -5.01 16.84 -15.88
C PRO A 191 -6.30 16.00 -15.93
N CYS A 192 -6.67 15.51 -17.11
CA CYS A 192 -7.96 14.84 -17.33
C CYS A 192 -8.13 13.58 -16.48
N CYS A 193 -7.14 12.71 -16.31
CA CYS A 193 -7.38 11.44 -15.60
C CYS A 193 -7.68 11.62 -14.11
N ALA A 194 -6.94 12.48 -13.38
CA ALA A 194 -7.26 12.74 -11.97
C ALA A 194 -8.63 13.41 -11.84
N TYR A 195 -8.99 14.31 -12.76
CA TYR A 195 -10.30 14.95 -12.77
C TYR A 195 -11.43 13.96 -13.08
N TYR A 196 -11.32 13.15 -14.13
CA TYR A 196 -12.32 12.12 -14.47
C TYR A 196 -12.41 10.98 -13.45
N CYS A 197 -11.37 10.74 -12.63
CA CYS A 197 -11.41 9.75 -11.55
C CYS A 197 -11.99 10.33 -10.25
N VAL A 198 -11.67 11.57 -9.89
CA VAL A 198 -12.10 12.19 -8.63
C VAL A 198 -13.49 12.81 -8.74
N PHE A 199 -13.88 13.32 -9.91
CA PHE A 199 -15.15 14.03 -10.10
C PHE A 199 -16.40 13.13 -9.94
N PRO A 200 -16.43 11.87 -10.42
CA PRO A 200 -17.56 10.97 -10.15
C PRO A 200 -17.71 10.62 -8.67
N VAL A 201 -16.59 10.42 -7.97
CA VAL A 201 -16.56 10.10 -6.53
C VAL A 201 -17.01 11.30 -5.70
N LEU A 202 -16.57 12.52 -6.05
CA LEU A 202 -17.00 13.75 -5.40
C LEU A 202 -18.50 14.04 -5.63
N MET A 203 -19.02 13.77 -6.84
CA MET A 203 -20.44 13.93 -7.15
C MET A 203 -21.34 12.89 -6.44
N ALA A 204 -20.81 11.75 -6.00
CA ALA A 204 -21.54 10.78 -5.20
C ALA A 204 -21.61 11.13 -3.71
N LEU A 205 -20.75 12.05 -3.24
CA LEU A 205 -20.67 12.52 -1.85
C LEU A 205 -21.42 13.84 -1.60
N LEU A 206 -22.02 14.44 -2.65
CA LEU A 206 -22.87 15.64 -2.61
C LEU A 206 -24.34 15.28 -2.83
#